data_AF-A0A836ICA1-F1
#
_entry.id   AF-A0A836ICA1-F1
#
_cell.length_a   1.000
_cell.length_b   1.000
_cell.length_c   1.000
_cell.angle_alpha   90.00
_cell.angle_beta   90.00
_cell.angle_gamma   90.00
#
_symmetry.space_group_name_H-M   'P 1'
#
loop_
_entity.id
_entity.type
_entity.pdbx_description
1 polymer ?
#
loop_
_entity_poly.entity_id
_entity_poly.type
_entity_poly.pdbx_seq_one_letter_code
_entity_poly.pdbx_strand_id
1 'polypeptide(L)'
;MGGDGQALANKRSLLQKSRVYVTAADLELQQAKEKTTHKSRTVERWSHCALSLQPLEAPAAFDTAGDVFSKQSVIDYLLDHKGHSDGAVEIEKNKTSIKKLTDVKDITNEVGSDGSICCPITGYSTMSGVHSFVGFWGCGHVVSASTISTSHDMKSQVDVECPLCGLLSFYVRLVCDDTEDAESQRKFLRHYSKKFRKRLRDDADSASACADLLP
;
A
#
# COMPACT_ATOMS: atom_id res chain seq x y z
N MET A 1 -39.22 -8.36 55.13
CA MET A 1 -37.91 -8.53 54.46
C MET A 1 -38.15 -8.33 52.97
N GLY A 2 -37.64 -7.22 52.41
CA GLY A 2 -37.83 -6.88 50.99
C GLY A 2 -36.67 -7.40 50.13
N GLY A 3 -36.94 -7.73 48.86
CA GLY A 3 -35.92 -8.27 47.97
C GLY A 3 -36.35 -8.37 46.50
N ASP A 4 -36.80 -7.28 45.89
CA ASP A 4 -37.40 -7.33 44.53
C ASP A 4 -36.93 -6.13 43.67
N GLY A 5 -35.65 -5.76 43.76
CA GLY A 5 -35.10 -4.55 43.11
C GLY A 5 -34.45 -4.74 41.75
N GLN A 6 -34.29 -5.97 41.22
CA GLN A 6 -33.32 -6.24 40.13
C GLN A 6 -33.93 -6.46 38.73
N ALA A 7 -35.26 -6.49 38.57
CA ALA A 7 -35.89 -6.81 37.28
C ALA A 7 -35.92 -5.63 36.26
N LEU A 8 -35.57 -4.40 36.66
CA LEU A 8 -35.71 -3.19 35.82
C LEU A 8 -34.44 -2.77 35.05
N ALA A 9 -33.27 -3.33 35.34
CA ALA A 9 -32.02 -2.90 34.73
C ALA A 9 -31.91 -3.29 33.24
N ASN A 10 -32.37 -4.49 32.86
CA ASN A 10 -32.23 -5.00 31.49
C ASN A 10 -33.16 -4.34 30.45
N LYS A 11 -34.28 -3.74 30.89
CA LYS A 11 -35.23 -3.08 29.98
C LYS A 11 -34.69 -1.75 29.45
N ARG A 12 -33.95 -1.00 30.27
CA ARG A 12 -33.34 0.29 29.88
C ARG A 12 -32.27 0.10 28.80
N SER A 13 -31.42 -0.91 28.92
CA SER A 13 -30.37 -1.17 27.92
C SER A 13 -30.94 -1.65 26.58
N LEU A 14 -32.02 -2.45 26.61
CA LEU A 14 -32.74 -2.87 25.40
C LEU A 14 -33.41 -1.69 24.70
N LEU A 15 -34.11 -0.82 25.45
CA LEU A 15 -34.72 0.40 24.90
C LEU A 15 -33.66 1.38 24.36
N GLN A 16 -32.45 1.38 24.92
CA GLN A 16 -31.33 2.19 24.43
C GLN A 16 -30.74 1.63 23.13
N LYS A 17 -30.66 0.31 22.97
CA LYS A 17 -30.23 -0.37 21.73
C LYS A 17 -31.25 -0.27 20.59
N SER A 18 -32.54 -0.13 20.91
CA SER A 18 -33.62 0.03 19.92
C SER A 18 -33.93 1.48 19.55
N ARG A 19 -33.09 2.45 19.94
CA ARG A 19 -33.30 3.86 19.57
C ARG A 19 -33.06 4.03 18.08
N VAL A 20 -34.05 4.63 17.40
CA VAL A 20 -34.00 4.95 15.97
C VAL A 20 -33.04 6.12 15.68
N TYR A 21 -32.72 6.93 16.69
CA TYR A 21 -31.86 8.11 16.56
C TYR A 21 -30.55 7.91 17.30
N VAL A 22 -29.44 8.06 16.56
CA VAL A 22 -28.06 8.02 17.07
C VAL A 22 -27.74 9.35 17.75
N THR A 23 -27.15 9.31 18.95
CA THR A 23 -26.72 10.54 19.64
C THR A 23 -25.33 11.00 19.17
N ALA A 24 -24.96 12.26 19.40
CA ALA A 24 -23.63 12.77 19.06
C ALA A 24 -22.50 11.95 19.72
N ALA A 25 -22.68 11.53 20.98
CA ALA A 25 -21.72 10.66 21.68
C ALA A 25 -21.63 9.26 21.04
N ASP A 26 -22.74 8.71 20.54
CA ASP A 26 -22.73 7.42 19.82
C ASP A 26 -22.00 7.53 18.47
N LEU A 27 -22.15 8.65 17.76
CA LEU A 27 -21.41 8.94 16.53
C LEU A 27 -19.90 9.10 16.81
N GLU A 28 -19.53 9.80 17.87
CA GLU A 28 -18.13 9.95 18.30
C GLU A 28 -17.51 8.59 18.68
N LEU A 29 -18.26 7.73 19.39
CA LEU A 29 -17.83 6.37 19.72
C LEU A 29 -17.71 5.49 18.47
N GLN A 30 -18.62 5.60 17.50
CA GLN A 30 -18.53 4.91 16.22
C GLN A 30 -17.30 5.36 15.43
N GLN A 31 -17.08 6.67 15.31
CA GLN A 31 -15.90 7.24 14.65
C GLN A 31 -14.60 6.84 15.36
N ALA A 32 -14.57 6.79 16.70
CA ALA A 32 -13.40 6.35 17.45
C ALA A 32 -13.10 4.86 17.22
N LYS A 33 -14.13 4.02 17.20
CA LYS A 33 -14.00 2.59 16.88
C LYS A 33 -13.56 2.38 15.44
N GLU A 34 -14.12 3.13 14.50
CA GLU A 34 -13.77 3.09 13.09
C GLU A 34 -12.33 3.53 12.86
N LYS A 35 -11.89 4.63 13.49
CA LYS A 35 -10.47 5.08 13.49
C LYS A 35 -9.54 4.03 14.09
N THR A 36 -9.95 3.35 15.15
CA THR A 36 -9.15 2.28 15.78
C THR A 36 -9.04 1.05 14.85
N THR A 37 -10.14 0.72 14.18
CA THR A 37 -10.22 -0.37 13.19
C THR A 37 -9.44 -0.04 11.91
N HIS A 38 -9.43 1.23 11.52
CA HIS A 38 -8.70 1.73 10.35
C HIS A 38 -7.19 1.66 10.57
N LYS A 39 -6.73 2.13 11.74
CA LYS A 39 -5.33 2.00 12.15
C LYS A 39 -4.89 0.54 12.17
N SER A 40 -5.68 -0.35 12.77
CA SER A 40 -5.33 -1.77 12.83
C SER A 40 -5.23 -2.40 11.45
N ARG A 41 -6.19 -2.13 10.55
CA ARG A 41 -6.14 -2.61 9.15
C ARG A 41 -4.92 -2.09 8.39
N THR A 42 -4.54 -0.84 8.62
CA THR A 42 -3.35 -0.24 8.00
C THR A 42 -2.09 -0.96 8.49
N VAL A 43 -1.97 -1.19 9.80
CA VAL A 43 -0.85 -1.94 10.38
C VAL A 43 -0.81 -3.38 9.85
N GLU A 44 -1.95 -4.05 9.76
CA GLU A 44 -2.05 -5.42 9.20
C GLU A 44 -1.54 -5.47 7.76
N ARG A 45 -1.95 -4.53 6.91
CA ARG A 45 -1.51 -4.46 5.51
C ARG A 45 -0.03 -4.11 5.34
N TRP A 46 0.55 -3.37 6.29
CA TRP A 46 2.00 -3.11 6.31
C TRP A 46 2.82 -4.26 6.89
N SER A 47 2.21 -5.11 7.72
CA SER A 47 2.88 -6.23 8.39
C SER A 47 2.72 -7.55 7.66
N HIS A 48 1.82 -7.64 6.69
CA HIS A 48 1.56 -8.86 5.92
C HIS A 48 1.71 -8.62 4.42
N CYS A 49 2.28 -9.60 3.73
CA CYS A 49 2.37 -9.63 2.28
C CYS A 49 0.97 -9.79 1.67
N ALA A 50 0.59 -8.88 0.76
CA ALA A 50 -0.73 -8.92 0.13
C ALA A 50 -0.96 -10.11 -0.82
N LEU A 51 0.10 -10.86 -1.20
CA LEU A 51 -0.01 -12.08 -2.00
C LEU A 51 -0.13 -13.34 -1.13
N SER A 52 0.82 -13.55 -0.22
CA SER A 52 0.93 -14.78 0.57
C SER A 52 0.17 -14.73 1.89
N LEU A 53 -0.26 -13.54 2.32
CA LEU A 53 -0.85 -13.26 3.64
C LEU A 53 0.06 -13.66 4.82
N GLN A 54 1.34 -13.93 4.55
CA GLN A 54 2.36 -14.17 5.56
C GLN A 54 2.95 -12.85 6.06
N PRO A 55 3.63 -12.85 7.22
CA PRO A 55 4.39 -11.69 7.68
C PRO A 55 5.29 -11.13 6.56
N LEU A 56 5.33 -9.81 6.45
CA LEU A 56 6.11 -9.11 5.44
C LEU A 56 7.61 -9.27 5.74
N GLU A 57 8.37 -9.73 4.77
CA GLU A 57 9.80 -10.00 4.91
C GLU A 57 10.62 -9.12 3.96
N ALA A 58 11.81 -8.72 4.41
CA ALA A 58 12.76 -7.99 3.59
C ALA A 58 13.46 -8.95 2.60
N PRO A 59 13.67 -8.55 1.33
CA PRO A 59 13.30 -7.28 0.73
C PRO A 59 11.80 -7.19 0.39
N ALA A 60 11.19 -6.07 0.75
CA ALA A 60 9.81 -5.77 0.40
C ALA A 60 9.73 -5.04 -0.94
N ALA A 61 8.59 -5.16 -1.62
CA ALA A 61 8.29 -4.51 -2.89
C ALA A 61 6.85 -4.01 -2.91
N PHE A 62 6.54 -3.05 -3.77
CA PHE A 62 5.18 -2.54 -3.96
C PHE A 62 4.77 -2.51 -5.43
N ASP A 63 3.48 -2.56 -5.70
CA ASP A 63 2.94 -2.42 -7.06
C ASP A 63 2.38 -1.02 -7.33
N THR A 64 1.84 -0.81 -8.54
CA THR A 64 1.21 0.48 -8.90
C THR A 64 -0.15 0.73 -8.25
N ALA A 65 -0.78 -0.28 -7.65
CA ALA A 65 -2.01 -0.11 -6.88
C ALA A 65 -1.71 0.42 -5.47
N GLY A 66 -0.51 0.15 -4.96
CA GLY A 66 -0.07 0.54 -3.62
C GLY A 66 -0.04 -0.64 -2.64
N ASP A 67 -0.23 -1.86 -3.13
CA ASP A 67 -0.11 -3.07 -2.31
C ASP A 67 1.37 -3.39 -2.08
N VAL A 68 1.68 -3.93 -0.90
CA VAL A 68 3.05 -4.27 -0.48
C VAL A 68 3.21 -5.78 -0.37
N PHE A 69 4.34 -6.28 -0.85
CA PHE A 69 4.63 -7.70 -1.02
C PHE A 69 6.05 -8.03 -0.55
N SER A 70 6.24 -9.24 -0.03
CA SER A 70 7.59 -9.81 0.12
C SER A 70 8.10 -10.21 -1.27
N LYS A 71 9.34 -9.85 -1.62
CA LYS A 71 9.90 -10.15 -2.94
C LYS A 71 9.92 -11.66 -3.25
N GLN A 72 10.21 -12.48 -2.23
CA GLN A 72 10.18 -13.94 -2.36
C GLN A 72 8.79 -14.43 -2.79
N SER A 73 7.73 -13.95 -2.12
CA SER A 73 6.35 -14.31 -2.48
C SER A 73 5.96 -13.91 -3.90
N VAL A 74 6.50 -12.79 -4.41
CA VAL A 74 6.28 -12.40 -5.81
C VAL A 74 6.98 -13.35 -6.78
N ILE A 75 8.21 -13.79 -6.46
CA ILE A 75 8.97 -14.72 -7.29
C ILE A 75 8.26 -16.08 -7.33
N ASP A 76 7.89 -16.63 -6.17
CA ASP A 76 7.19 -17.90 -6.05
C ASP A 76 5.88 -17.88 -6.85
N TYR A 77 5.09 -16.82 -6.70
CA TYR A 77 3.85 -16.62 -7.46
C TYR A 77 4.06 -16.62 -8.98
N LEU A 78 5.13 -16.00 -9.47
CA LEU A 78 5.44 -15.96 -10.90
C LEU A 78 5.98 -17.30 -11.42
N LEU A 79 6.69 -18.07 -10.59
CA LEU A 79 7.18 -19.40 -10.93
C LEU A 79 6.00 -20.39 -11.04
N ASP A 80 5.09 -20.36 -10.07
CA ASP A 80 3.89 -21.20 -10.08
C ASP A 80 3.03 -20.93 -11.32
N HIS A 81 2.80 -19.65 -11.65
CA HIS A 81 2.04 -19.29 -12.86
C HIS A 81 2.70 -19.70 -14.17
N LYS A 82 4.03 -19.78 -14.20
CA LYS A 82 4.76 -20.25 -15.38
C LYS A 82 4.69 -21.77 -15.52
N GLY A 83 4.58 -22.51 -14.41
CA GLY A 83 4.47 -23.97 -14.38
C GLY A 83 3.08 -24.50 -14.75
N HIS A 84 2.01 -23.74 -14.52
CA HIS A 84 0.62 -24.17 -14.72
C HIS A 84 0.05 -23.85 -16.12
N SER A 85 0.87 -23.46 -17.10
CA SER A 85 0.39 -23.10 -18.45
C SER A 85 -0.05 -24.29 -19.32
N ASP A 86 0.10 -25.53 -18.86
CA ASP A 86 -0.20 -26.74 -19.65
C ASP A 86 -1.51 -27.46 -19.27
N GLY A 87 -2.25 -26.98 -18.27
CA GLY A 87 -3.46 -27.67 -17.83
C GLY A 87 -4.35 -26.82 -16.96
N ALA A 88 -5.37 -26.24 -17.60
CA ALA A 88 -6.60 -25.70 -17.02
C ALA A 88 -6.76 -25.85 -15.49
N VAL A 89 -6.44 -24.79 -14.76
CA VAL A 89 -7.24 -24.37 -13.60
C VAL A 89 -7.33 -22.85 -13.67
N GLU A 90 -8.53 -22.35 -13.95
CA GLU A 90 -8.91 -20.97 -13.66
C GLU A 90 -8.85 -20.78 -12.13
N ILE A 91 -7.64 -20.67 -11.58
CA ILE A 91 -7.46 -20.25 -10.19
C ILE A 91 -7.83 -18.78 -10.19
N GLU A 92 -9.10 -18.56 -9.92
CA GLU A 92 -9.74 -17.35 -9.39
C GLU A 92 -8.92 -16.11 -9.63
N LYS A 93 -9.23 -15.39 -10.71
CA LYS A 93 -8.79 -14.02 -11.07
C LYS A 93 -8.24 -13.26 -9.87
N ASN A 94 -6.99 -13.54 -9.54
CA ASN A 94 -6.46 -13.10 -8.26
C ASN A 94 -6.29 -11.59 -8.38
N LYS A 95 -6.74 -10.86 -7.36
CA LYS A 95 -6.93 -9.39 -7.35
C LYS A 95 -5.66 -8.61 -7.75
N THR A 96 -4.51 -9.28 -7.69
CA THR A 96 -3.17 -8.80 -8.03
C THR A 96 -2.81 -9.02 -9.51
N SER A 97 -2.39 -7.96 -10.22
CA SER A 97 -2.08 -8.03 -11.66
C SER A 97 -0.62 -8.22 -12.02
N ILE A 98 0.15 -8.79 -11.11
CA ILE A 98 1.58 -8.96 -11.27
C ILE A 98 1.80 -10.07 -12.29
N LYS A 99 2.26 -9.72 -13.49
CA LYS A 99 2.56 -10.69 -14.56
C LYS A 99 4.06 -10.86 -14.78
N LYS A 100 4.84 -9.88 -14.34
CA LYS A 100 6.30 -9.82 -14.49
C LYS A 100 6.90 -9.18 -13.25
N LEU A 101 8.15 -9.51 -12.93
CA LEU A 101 8.91 -8.85 -11.87
C LEU A 101 9.03 -7.33 -12.06
N THR A 102 8.93 -6.84 -13.30
CA THR A 102 8.94 -5.40 -13.61
C THR A 102 7.67 -4.65 -13.17
N ASP A 103 6.60 -5.36 -12.82
CA ASP A 103 5.33 -4.76 -12.41
C ASP A 103 5.28 -4.45 -10.91
N VAL A 104 6.33 -4.79 -10.18
CA VAL A 104 6.60 -4.37 -8.80
C VAL A 104 7.89 -3.58 -8.73
N LYS A 105 8.03 -2.75 -7.70
CA LYS A 105 9.23 -1.98 -7.40
C LYS A 105 9.73 -2.34 -6.00
N ASP A 106 11.02 -2.66 -5.90
CA ASP A 106 11.67 -2.95 -4.63
C ASP A 106 11.71 -1.69 -3.74
N ILE A 107 11.44 -1.89 -2.45
CA ILE A 107 11.57 -0.87 -1.42
C ILE A 107 13.04 -0.82 -1.00
N THR A 108 13.66 0.35 -1.11
CA THR A 108 15.08 0.55 -0.77
C THR A 108 15.30 1.06 0.65
N ASN A 109 14.24 1.31 1.40
CA ASN A 109 14.32 1.77 2.77
C ASN A 109 14.95 0.72 3.68
N GLU A 110 15.62 1.19 4.72
CA GLU A 110 16.06 0.34 5.81
C GLU A 110 14.85 -0.24 6.55
N VAL A 111 14.87 -1.56 6.73
CA VAL A 111 13.88 -2.29 7.51
C VAL A 111 14.42 -2.39 8.93
N GLY A 112 13.66 -1.88 9.89
CA GLY A 112 14.03 -1.97 11.31
C GLY A 112 14.10 -3.42 11.78
N SER A 113 14.69 -3.64 12.97
CA SER A 113 14.77 -4.96 13.62
C SER A 113 13.42 -5.68 13.71
N ASP A 114 12.35 -4.90 13.77
CA ASP A 114 10.99 -5.36 13.99
C ASP A 114 10.25 -5.64 12.66
N GLY A 115 10.97 -5.63 11.52
CA GLY A 115 10.38 -5.77 10.19
C GLY A 115 9.66 -4.51 9.69
N SER A 116 9.68 -3.43 10.48
CA SER A 116 8.99 -2.18 10.13
C SER A 116 9.77 -1.35 9.11
N ILE A 117 9.04 -0.76 8.16
CA ILE A 117 9.62 0.18 7.19
C ILE A 117 9.47 1.58 7.79
N CYS A 118 10.57 2.33 7.84
CA CYS A 118 10.56 3.69 8.36
C CYS A 118 10.78 4.71 7.25
N CYS A 119 10.09 5.85 7.34
CA CYS A 119 10.39 7.00 6.50
C CYS A 119 11.76 7.59 6.89
N PRO A 120 12.73 7.70 5.97
CA PRO A 120 14.07 8.18 6.29
C PRO A 120 14.12 9.68 6.62
N ILE A 121 13.07 10.42 6.26
CA ILE A 121 13.01 11.89 6.45
C ILE A 121 12.33 12.24 7.77
N THR A 122 11.18 11.63 8.07
CA THR A 122 10.39 11.95 9.27
C THR A 122 10.61 10.99 10.43
N GLY A 123 11.20 9.81 10.19
CA GLY A 123 11.35 8.75 11.19
C GLY A 123 10.04 8.02 11.51
N TYR A 124 8.93 8.31 10.81
CA TYR A 124 7.66 7.61 11.05
C TYR A 124 7.75 6.15 10.60
N SER A 125 7.31 5.24 11.48
CA SER A 125 7.23 3.81 11.22
C SER A 125 5.87 3.43 10.62
N THR A 126 5.87 2.54 9.63
CA THR A 126 4.65 2.01 9.01
C THR A 126 3.78 1.23 10.00
N MET A 127 4.36 0.71 11.08
CA MET A 127 3.65 -0.01 12.15
C MET A 127 2.82 0.90 13.06
N SER A 128 2.96 2.23 12.93
CA SER A 128 2.11 3.15 13.69
C SER A 128 0.65 3.11 13.21
N GLY A 129 0.42 2.87 11.91
CA GLY A 129 -0.92 2.86 11.30
C GLY A 129 -1.62 4.22 11.27
N VAL A 130 -0.96 5.30 11.69
CA VAL A 130 -1.51 6.66 11.73
C VAL A 130 -1.13 7.46 10.48
N HIS A 131 0.07 7.22 9.96
CA HIS A 131 0.63 7.98 8.85
C HIS A 131 0.45 7.20 7.55
N SER A 132 0.12 7.92 6.48
CA SER A 132 0.12 7.40 5.12
C SER A 132 1.50 7.57 4.49
N PHE A 133 1.87 6.64 3.62
CA PHE A 133 3.18 6.63 2.97
C PHE A 133 3.04 6.55 1.46
N VAL A 134 4.06 7.03 0.76
CA VAL A 134 4.17 6.99 -0.70
C VAL A 134 5.49 6.36 -1.09
N GLY A 135 5.47 5.55 -2.15
CA GLY A 135 6.66 4.92 -2.73
C GLY A 135 7.02 5.53 -4.07
N PHE A 136 8.27 5.95 -4.26
CA PHE A 136 8.75 6.48 -5.53
C PHE A 136 9.15 5.35 -6.49
N TRP A 137 8.55 5.31 -7.67
CA TRP A 137 8.78 4.21 -8.62
C TRP A 137 10.18 4.22 -9.23
N GLY A 138 10.79 5.40 -9.40
CA GLY A 138 12.13 5.53 -9.96
C GLY A 138 13.20 4.88 -9.08
N CYS A 139 13.24 5.26 -7.80
CA CYS A 139 14.29 4.88 -6.86
C CYS A 139 13.90 3.79 -5.86
N GLY A 140 12.61 3.61 -5.55
CA GLY A 140 12.14 2.65 -4.53
C GLY A 140 12.06 3.21 -3.11
N HIS A 141 12.33 4.49 -2.90
CA HIS A 141 12.21 5.11 -1.59
C HIS A 141 10.75 5.27 -1.18
N VAL A 142 10.45 4.88 0.05
CA VAL A 142 9.18 5.09 0.73
C VAL A 142 9.32 6.26 1.69
N VAL A 143 8.43 7.25 1.58
CA VAL A 143 8.42 8.43 2.46
C VAL A 143 7.01 8.68 2.98
N SER A 144 6.92 9.41 4.08
CA SER A 144 5.63 9.86 4.61
C SER A 144 4.94 10.78 3.60
N ALA A 145 3.64 10.60 3.41
CA ALA A 145 2.82 11.49 2.58
C ALA A 145 2.91 12.95 3.07
N SER A 146 3.17 13.17 4.37
CA SER A 146 3.33 14.52 4.94
C SER A 146 4.53 15.30 4.39
N THR A 147 5.52 14.62 3.80
CA THR A 147 6.74 15.25 3.27
C THR A 147 6.54 15.81 1.87
N ILE A 148 5.48 15.39 1.17
CA ILE A 148 5.15 15.86 -0.16
C ILE A 148 3.74 16.46 -0.16
N SER A 149 3.47 17.38 -1.09
CA SER A 149 2.12 17.90 -1.27
C SER A 149 1.24 16.85 -1.94
N THR A 150 0.73 15.87 -1.19
CA THR A 150 -0.24 14.91 -1.69
C THR A 150 -1.60 15.58 -1.83
N SER A 151 -2.05 15.81 -3.06
CA SER A 151 -3.46 16.11 -3.31
C SER A 151 -4.20 14.82 -3.71
N HIS A 152 -5.53 14.85 -3.62
CA HIS A 152 -6.35 13.74 -4.13
C HIS A 152 -6.22 13.59 -5.65
N ASP A 153 -5.76 14.63 -6.35
CA ASP A 153 -5.55 14.60 -7.78
C ASP A 153 -4.41 13.67 -8.16
N MET A 154 -4.71 12.68 -8.99
CA MET A 154 -3.71 11.73 -9.49
C MET A 154 -2.58 12.40 -10.28
N LYS A 155 -2.85 13.60 -10.85
CA LYS A 155 -1.84 14.39 -11.55
C LYS A 155 -0.70 14.83 -10.65
N SER A 156 -0.95 14.99 -9.34
CA SER A 156 0.11 15.30 -8.37
C SER A 156 1.10 14.16 -8.18
N GLN A 157 0.83 12.97 -8.71
CA GLN A 157 1.67 11.78 -8.54
C GLN A 157 2.82 11.67 -9.54
N VAL A 158 2.82 12.48 -10.60
CA VAL A 158 3.71 12.33 -11.75
C VAL A 158 4.65 13.52 -11.87
N ASP A 159 5.85 13.29 -12.42
CA ASP A 159 6.88 14.31 -12.63
C ASP A 159 7.27 14.98 -11.31
N VAL A 160 7.42 14.15 -10.27
CA VAL A 160 7.79 14.54 -8.91
C VAL A 160 9.17 14.00 -8.57
N GLU A 161 10.00 14.86 -7.98
CA GLU A 161 11.33 14.50 -7.50
C GLU A 161 11.24 13.78 -6.16
N CYS A 162 12.03 12.71 -6.01
CA CYS A 162 12.15 12.03 -4.73
C CYS A 162 12.84 12.97 -3.72
N PRO A 163 12.22 13.26 -2.56
CA PRO A 163 12.81 14.18 -1.58
C PRO A 163 14.07 13.64 -0.90
N LEU A 164 14.36 12.34 -1.04
CA LEU A 164 15.58 11.73 -0.50
C LEU A 164 16.76 11.78 -1.46
N CYS A 165 16.55 11.55 -2.76
CA CYS A 165 17.63 11.38 -3.73
C CYS A 165 17.53 12.28 -4.98
N GLY A 166 16.51 13.13 -5.08
CA GLY A 166 16.29 14.05 -6.21
C GLY A 166 15.87 13.40 -7.53
N LEU A 167 15.64 12.08 -7.56
CA LEU A 167 15.30 11.41 -8.81
C LEU A 167 13.87 11.76 -9.25
N LEU A 168 13.75 12.37 -10.44
CA LEU A 168 12.47 12.70 -11.05
C LEU A 168 11.75 11.43 -11.52
N SER A 169 10.57 11.16 -10.97
CA SER A 169 9.76 10.01 -11.36
C SER A 169 8.28 10.25 -11.03
N PHE A 170 7.59 9.21 -10.57
CA PHE A 170 6.23 9.29 -10.06
C PHE A 170 6.15 8.51 -8.75
N TYR A 171 5.24 8.90 -7.88
CA TYR A 171 5.00 8.19 -6.62
C TYR A 171 3.67 7.42 -6.64
N VAL A 172 3.62 6.36 -5.85
CA VAL A 172 2.45 5.53 -5.63
C VAL A 172 2.02 5.72 -4.18
N ARG A 173 0.74 5.98 -3.90
CA ARG A 173 0.24 5.94 -2.51
C ARG A 173 0.16 4.48 -2.08
N LEU A 174 0.80 4.16 -0.97
CA LEU A 174 0.89 2.79 -0.47
C LEU A 174 -0.20 2.55 0.57
N VAL A 175 -0.76 1.33 0.57
CA VAL A 175 -1.80 0.89 1.51
C VAL A 175 -3.02 1.84 1.47
N CYS A 176 -3.58 2.05 0.29
CA CYS A 176 -4.81 2.81 0.11
C CYS A 176 -5.99 2.14 0.83
N ASP A 177 -6.79 2.91 1.57
CA ASP A 177 -7.91 2.37 2.34
C ASP A 177 -9.02 1.84 1.45
N ASP A 178 -9.34 2.64 0.43
CA ASP A 178 -10.40 2.38 -0.53
C ASP A 178 -9.88 1.59 -1.73
N THR A 179 -10.59 0.51 -2.04
CA THR A 179 -10.26 -0.35 -3.19
C THR A 179 -10.45 0.38 -4.52
N GLU A 180 -11.42 1.30 -4.59
CA GLU A 180 -11.70 2.08 -5.79
C GLU A 180 -10.54 3.05 -6.12
N ASP A 181 -9.95 3.66 -5.09
CA ASP A 181 -8.78 4.53 -5.23
C ASP A 181 -7.54 3.73 -5.66
N ALA A 182 -7.33 2.56 -5.07
CA ALA A 182 -6.24 1.66 -5.46
C ALA A 182 -6.37 1.24 -6.94
N GLU A 183 -7.58 0.90 -7.39
CA GLU A 183 -7.83 0.55 -8.79
C GLU A 183 -7.64 1.73 -9.75
N SER A 184 -8.13 2.90 -9.37
CA SER A 184 -7.99 4.13 -10.16
C SER A 184 -6.51 4.54 -10.28
N GLN A 185 -5.77 4.46 -9.17
CA GLN A 185 -4.33 4.65 -9.10
C GLN A 185 -3.58 3.71 -10.00
N ARG A 186 -3.90 2.42 -9.92
CA ARG A 186 -3.31 1.42 -10.79
C ARG A 186 -3.57 1.70 -12.26
N LYS A 187 -4.82 2.02 -12.65
CA LYS A 187 -5.17 2.31 -14.05
C LYS A 187 -4.38 3.52 -14.57
N PHE A 188 -4.31 4.59 -13.76
CA PHE A 188 -3.58 5.81 -14.10
C PHE A 188 -2.07 5.58 -14.22
N LEU A 189 -1.44 5.03 -13.18
CA LEU A 189 0.02 4.85 -13.11
C LEU A 189 0.54 3.74 -14.03
N ARG A 190 -0.29 2.79 -14.48
CA ARG A 190 0.11 1.76 -15.45
C ARG A 190 0.61 2.36 -16.76
N HIS A 191 0.01 3.46 -17.23
CA HIS A 191 0.50 4.14 -18.43
C HIS A 191 1.87 4.79 -18.19
N TYR A 192 2.05 5.43 -17.04
CA TYR A 192 3.29 6.09 -16.66
C TYR A 192 4.43 5.11 -16.39
N SER A 193 4.17 3.97 -15.75
CA SER A 193 5.16 2.91 -15.55
C SER A 193 5.71 2.41 -16.89
N LYS A 194 4.85 2.19 -17.90
CA LYS A 194 5.29 1.81 -19.25
C LYS A 194 6.10 2.91 -19.92
N LYS A 195 5.66 4.17 -19.83
CA LYS A 195 6.35 5.32 -20.41
C LYS A 195 7.72 5.54 -19.77
N PHE A 196 7.81 5.40 -18.45
CA PHE A 196 9.04 5.51 -17.68
C PHE A 196 10.05 4.41 -18.07
N ARG A 197 9.60 3.16 -18.20
CA ARG A 197 10.45 2.06 -18.71
C ARG A 197 10.95 2.31 -20.14
N LYS A 198 10.11 2.92 -21.00
CA LYS A 198 10.52 3.27 -22.36
C LYS A 198 11.63 4.33 -22.32
N ARG A 199 11.46 5.41 -21.56
CA ARG A 199 12.50 6.45 -21.38
C ARG A 199 13.82 5.85 -20.89
N LEU A 200 13.77 5.02 -19.84
CA LEU A 200 14.96 4.32 -19.33
C LEU A 200 15.68 3.47 -20.38
N ARG A 201 14.94 2.82 -21.29
CA ARG A 201 15.53 2.05 -22.38
C ARG A 201 16.15 2.97 -23.43
N ASP A 202 15.42 4.01 -23.84
CA ASP A 202 15.89 5.00 -24.81
C ASP A 202 17.18 5.69 -24.28
N ASP A 203 17.22 6.02 -22.99
CA ASP A 203 18.40 6.59 -22.31
C ASP A 203 19.57 5.60 -22.26
N ALA A 204 19.32 4.33 -21.94
CA ALA A 204 20.36 3.28 -21.93
C ALA A 204 20.93 3.01 -23.32
N ASP A 205 20.08 2.97 -24.35
CA ASP A 205 20.51 2.80 -25.75
C ASP A 205 21.36 4.00 -26.20
N SER A 206 20.99 5.22 -25.79
CA SER A 206 21.76 6.44 -26.07
C SER A 206 23.13 6.46 -25.35
N ALA A 207 23.18 5.96 -24.11
CA ALA A 207 24.42 5.88 -23.33
C ALA A 207 25.38 4.82 -23.90
N SER A 208 24.85 3.68 -24.35
CA SER A 208 25.63 2.65 -25.06
C SER A 208 26.21 3.19 -26.36
N ALA A 209 25.41 3.91 -27.15
CA ALA A 209 25.87 4.51 -28.41
C ALA A 209 26.96 5.57 -28.20
N CYS A 210 26.95 6.30 -27.08
CA CYS A 210 28.03 7.23 -26.73
C CYS A 210 29.30 6.52 -26.23
N ALA A 211 29.17 5.37 -25.54
CA ALA A 211 30.31 4.60 -25.07
C ALA A 211 31.11 3.96 -26.21
N ASP A 212 30.43 3.55 -27.30
CA ASP A 212 31.06 2.98 -28.49
C ASP A 212 31.79 4.01 -29.38
N LEU A 213 31.70 5.31 -29.06
CA LEU A 213 32.35 6.42 -29.78
C LEU A 213 33.60 6.97 -29.07
N LEU A 214 34.01 6.37 -27.96
CA LEU A 214 35.27 6.72 -27.28
C LEU A 214 36.42 5.81 -27.77
N PRO A 215 37.54 6.38 -28.26
CA PRO A 215 38.65 5.65 -28.87
C PRO A 215 39.48 4.81 -27.89
#